data_AF-A0AA35RBR3-F1
#
_entry.id   AF-A0AA35RBR3-F1
#
_cell.length_a   1.000
_cell.length_b   1.000
_cell.length_c   1.000
_cell.angle_alpha   90.00
_cell.angle_beta   90.00
_cell.angle_gamma   90.00
#
_symmetry.space_group_name_H-M   'P 1'
#
loop_
_entity.id
_entity.type
_entity.pdbx_description
1 polymer ?
#
loop_
_entity_poly.entity_id
_entity_poly.type
_entity_poly.pdbx_seq_one_letter_code
_entity_poly.pdbx_strand_id
1 'polypeptide(L)'
;MRVSQCPVKNISLSLSFLSLSLSLSLSLSLSSLSLSLSLSLSPSLSLSQLRRIFSDFSMFVSILTMVIIAYLLRDKITVETLVVPARFQPSCPSRASLGWIINPFASDGMEIWMYFAAFIPAGLLAILIFIENQLTLILVNKAEHKLQKAVGYHYDLLLVALVNGLGGVMGMPWVCAAAVRSVQHVQAMSVFKAHNAPGEKPVLLRVYEQRLTNFVVHLLILLTPLAYKGLRLIPIPVVLGVFLYLTYSSLSGVQLTKRIQLLFTPPKHHPDLFYIRKVCHILFLM
;
A
#
# COMPACT_ATOMS: atom_id res chain seq x y z
N MET A 1 -16.51 -41.13 -18.94
CA MET A 1 -16.24 -41.80 -17.64
C MET A 1 -16.91 -40.97 -16.55
N ARG A 2 -17.78 -41.58 -15.75
CA ARG A 2 -18.59 -40.91 -14.72
C ARG A 2 -17.68 -40.29 -13.66
N VAL A 3 -17.74 -38.97 -13.50
CA VAL A 3 -17.21 -38.30 -12.32
C VAL A 3 -18.22 -38.52 -11.19
N SER A 4 -17.82 -39.37 -10.25
CA SER A 4 -18.49 -39.61 -8.98
C SER A 4 -18.73 -38.28 -8.25
N GLN A 5 -19.98 -38.01 -7.88
CA GLN A 5 -20.35 -36.95 -6.93
C GLN A 5 -19.89 -37.39 -5.53
N CYS A 6 -18.85 -36.75 -5.00
CA CYS A 6 -18.45 -36.87 -3.59
C CYS A 6 -18.94 -35.66 -2.76
N PRO A 7 -19.21 -35.83 -1.45
CA PRO A 7 -19.73 -34.79 -0.57
C PRO A 7 -18.62 -33.83 -0.11
N VAL A 8 -18.01 -33.08 -1.04
CA VAL A 8 -16.78 -32.29 -0.78
C VAL A 8 -17.09 -30.83 -0.39
N LYS A 9 -18.34 -30.37 -0.53
CA LYS A 9 -18.67 -28.95 -0.31
C LYS A 9 -18.53 -28.50 1.15
N ASN A 10 -18.80 -29.35 2.14
CA ASN A 10 -18.71 -28.97 3.56
C ASN A 10 -17.28 -29.03 4.14
N ILE A 11 -16.43 -29.94 3.63
CA ILE A 11 -15.03 -30.09 4.06
C ILE A 11 -14.12 -29.05 3.37
N SER A 12 -14.41 -28.70 2.12
CA SER A 12 -13.76 -27.55 1.47
C SER A 12 -14.18 -26.24 2.12
N LEU A 13 -15.44 -26.09 2.54
CA LEU A 13 -15.88 -24.96 3.35
C LEU A 13 -15.08 -24.89 4.66
N SER A 14 -15.03 -25.97 5.46
CA SER A 14 -14.36 -25.94 6.77
C SER A 14 -12.85 -25.70 6.65
N LEU A 15 -12.17 -26.29 5.65
CA LEU A 15 -10.76 -26.02 5.35
C LEU A 15 -10.54 -24.58 4.84
N SER A 16 -11.47 -24.03 4.06
CA SER A 16 -11.41 -22.63 3.63
C SER A 16 -11.66 -21.65 4.77
N PHE A 17 -12.56 -21.97 5.72
CA PHE A 17 -12.77 -21.19 6.93
C PHE A 17 -11.57 -21.27 7.88
N LEU A 18 -10.92 -22.42 7.98
CA LEU A 18 -9.68 -22.61 8.73
C LEU A 18 -8.50 -21.86 8.09
N SER A 19 -8.35 -21.90 6.77
CA SER A 19 -7.31 -21.14 6.08
C SER A 19 -7.56 -19.63 6.15
N LEU A 20 -8.82 -19.19 6.04
CA LEU A 20 -9.22 -17.79 6.20
C LEU A 20 -8.98 -17.29 7.62
N SER A 21 -9.43 -18.02 8.64
CA SER A 21 -9.21 -17.63 10.05
C SER A 21 -7.71 -17.60 10.40
N LEU A 22 -6.91 -18.52 9.86
CA LEU A 22 -5.45 -18.51 10.02
C LEU A 22 -4.78 -17.38 9.25
N SER A 23 -5.28 -17.05 8.05
CA SER A 23 -4.79 -15.89 7.29
C SER A 23 -5.09 -14.57 8.01
N LEU A 24 -6.27 -14.49 8.64
CA LEU A 24 -6.69 -13.34 9.41
C LEU A 24 -5.88 -13.23 10.71
N SER A 25 -5.61 -14.35 11.39
CA SER A 25 -4.78 -14.34 12.59
C SER A 25 -3.32 -14.00 12.28
N LEU A 26 -2.75 -14.49 11.17
CA LEU A 26 -1.39 -14.14 10.72
C LEU A 26 -1.27 -12.67 10.29
N SER A 27 -2.29 -12.12 9.64
CA SER A 27 -2.29 -10.70 9.25
C SER A 27 -2.50 -9.77 10.44
N LEU A 28 -3.39 -10.13 11.38
CA LEU A 28 -3.58 -9.42 12.64
C LEU A 28 -2.37 -9.52 13.56
N SER A 29 -1.71 -10.68 13.63
CA SER A 29 -0.50 -10.85 14.43
C SER A 29 0.66 -10.05 13.85
N LEU A 30 0.84 -10.02 12.52
CA LEU A 30 1.86 -9.21 11.86
C LEU A 30 1.65 -7.72 12.14
N SER A 31 0.42 -7.22 11.94
CA SER A 31 0.12 -5.80 12.16
C SER A 31 0.27 -5.43 13.65
N SER A 32 -0.16 -6.29 14.57
CA SER A 32 0.00 -6.10 16.01
C SER A 32 1.46 -6.16 16.46
N LEU A 33 2.26 -7.07 15.89
CA LEU A 33 3.70 -7.18 16.17
C LEU A 33 4.45 -5.95 15.66
N SER A 34 4.15 -5.50 14.44
CA SER A 34 4.72 -4.27 13.87
C SER A 34 4.39 -3.05 14.73
N LEU A 35 3.12 -2.91 15.14
CA LEU A 35 2.68 -1.85 16.05
C LEU A 35 3.34 -1.95 17.43
N SER A 36 3.43 -3.15 17.99
CA SER A 36 4.05 -3.38 19.30
C SER A 36 5.55 -3.11 19.26
N LEU A 37 6.26 -3.49 18.21
CA LEU A 37 7.67 -3.14 18.04
C LEU A 37 7.87 -1.63 17.87
N SER A 38 6.95 -0.95 17.19
CA SER A 38 6.98 0.51 17.06
C SER A 38 6.59 1.24 18.36
N LEU A 39 5.79 0.64 19.25
CA LEU A 39 5.27 1.27 20.48
C LEU A 39 5.98 0.84 21.79
N SER A 40 6.45 -0.40 21.90
CA SER A 40 6.86 -1.05 23.16
C SER A 40 8.26 -0.68 23.64
N LEU A 41 9.03 0.08 22.86
CA LEU A 41 10.37 0.51 23.29
C LEU A 41 10.30 1.78 24.15
N SER A 42 9.72 1.64 25.36
CA SER A 42 9.67 2.63 26.46
C SER A 42 10.96 2.68 27.30
N PRO A 43 11.27 3.80 27.98
CA PRO A 43 12.62 4.32 28.18
C PRO A 43 13.32 3.65 29.36
N SER A 44 14.26 2.74 29.09
CA SER A 44 15.26 2.36 30.09
C SER A 44 16.62 2.27 29.40
N LEU A 45 17.61 2.80 30.12
CA LEU A 45 18.87 3.37 29.64
C LEU A 45 19.76 2.41 28.83
N SER A 46 20.48 3.00 27.86
CA SER A 46 21.78 2.61 27.24
C SER A 46 21.79 2.14 25.77
N LEU A 47 20.66 1.76 25.15
CA LEU A 47 20.62 1.31 23.73
C LEU A 47 19.71 2.17 22.83
N SER A 48 19.72 3.49 23.00
CA SER A 48 18.82 4.42 22.29
C SER A 48 18.97 4.41 20.76
N GLN A 49 20.20 4.21 20.25
CA GLN A 49 20.47 4.13 18.81
C GLN A 49 19.98 2.82 18.20
N LEU A 50 20.29 1.68 18.82
CA LEU A 50 19.86 0.36 18.37
C LEU A 50 18.32 0.26 18.35
N ARG A 51 17.67 0.81 19.38
CA ARG A 51 16.21 0.93 19.49
C ARG A 51 15.58 1.70 18.33
N ARG A 52 16.18 2.83 17.94
CA ARG A 52 15.68 3.64 16.83
C ARG A 52 15.75 2.84 15.52
N ILE A 53 16.88 2.20 15.27
CA ILE A 53 17.08 1.33 14.11
C ILE A 53 16.05 0.19 14.09
N PHE A 54 15.84 -0.51 15.21
CA PHE A 54 14.83 -1.59 15.28
C PHE A 54 13.39 -1.09 15.09
N SER A 55 13.06 0.11 15.59
CA SER A 55 11.75 0.73 15.37
C SER A 55 11.54 1.10 13.90
N ASP A 56 12.57 1.63 13.24
CA ASP A 56 12.52 2.03 11.83
C ASP A 56 12.44 0.80 10.90
N PHE A 57 13.04 -0.34 11.29
CA PHE A 57 12.98 -1.62 10.57
C PHE A 57 11.86 -2.56 11.06
N SER A 58 10.93 -2.10 11.92
CA SER A 58 9.93 -2.97 12.57
C SER A 58 9.09 -3.76 11.57
N MET A 59 8.68 -3.12 10.48
CA MET A 59 7.89 -3.73 9.41
C MET A 59 8.66 -4.83 8.69
N PHE A 60 9.94 -4.62 8.39
CA PHE A 60 10.79 -5.61 7.74
C PHE A 60 11.03 -6.82 8.64
N VAL A 61 11.35 -6.60 9.92
CA VAL A 61 11.52 -7.66 10.92
C VAL A 61 10.23 -8.46 11.12
N SER A 62 9.08 -7.78 11.11
CA SER A 62 7.78 -8.43 11.24
C SER A 62 7.49 -9.34 10.03
N ILE A 63 7.75 -8.88 8.81
CA ILE A 63 7.59 -9.71 7.60
C ILE A 63 8.51 -10.93 7.68
N LEU A 64 9.79 -10.75 8.03
CA LEU A 64 10.74 -11.85 8.10
C LEU A 64 10.33 -12.91 9.13
N THR A 65 9.93 -12.49 10.34
CA THR A 65 9.49 -13.42 11.40
C THR A 65 8.24 -14.19 10.99
N MET A 66 7.24 -13.52 10.40
CA MET A 66 6.02 -14.20 9.95
C MET A 66 6.24 -15.13 8.76
N VAL A 67 7.15 -14.79 7.84
CA VAL A 67 7.54 -15.70 6.75
C VAL A 67 8.24 -16.95 7.31
N ILE A 68 9.13 -16.80 8.30
CA ILE A 68 9.79 -17.93 8.96
C ILE A 68 8.77 -18.83 9.66
N ILE A 69 7.82 -18.26 10.42
CA ILE A 69 6.76 -19.03 11.09
C ILE A 69 5.90 -19.77 10.07
N ALA A 70 5.49 -19.10 8.98
CA ALA A 70 4.70 -19.71 7.92
C ALA A 70 5.47 -20.82 7.19
N TYR A 71 6.79 -20.69 7.05
CA TYR A 71 7.65 -21.73 6.49
C TYR A 71 7.71 -22.96 7.42
N LEU A 72 7.88 -22.77 8.73
CA LEU A 72 7.90 -23.87 9.71
C LEU A 72 6.55 -24.61 9.82
N LEU A 73 5.44 -23.92 9.55
CA LEU A 73 4.08 -24.49 9.59
C LEU A 73 3.61 -25.04 8.24
N ARG A 74 4.44 -24.97 7.19
CA ARG A 74 4.08 -25.37 5.81
C ARG A 74 3.61 -26.82 5.72
N ASP A 75 4.20 -27.72 6.50
CA ASP A 75 3.88 -29.15 6.45
C ASP A 75 2.52 -29.49 7.07
N LYS A 76 1.98 -28.60 7.92
CA LYS A 76 0.72 -28.83 8.64
C LYS A 76 -0.47 -28.13 7.99
N ILE A 77 -0.24 -27.01 7.29
CA ILE A 77 -1.31 -26.14 6.79
C ILE A 77 -0.95 -25.61 5.40
N THR A 78 -1.85 -25.78 4.44
CA THR A 78 -1.73 -25.21 3.10
C THR A 78 -2.11 -23.72 3.14
N VAL A 79 -1.10 -22.85 3.08
CA VAL A 79 -1.29 -21.41 2.94
C VAL A 79 -0.97 -20.99 1.51
N GLU A 80 -1.82 -20.15 0.91
CA GLU A 80 -1.56 -19.60 -0.42
C GLU A 80 -0.34 -18.68 -0.41
N THR A 81 0.53 -18.87 -1.40
CA THR A 81 1.79 -18.13 -1.55
C THR A 81 1.74 -17.23 -2.77
N LEU A 82 2.62 -16.22 -2.78
CA LEU A 82 2.68 -15.25 -3.86
C LEU A 82 3.00 -15.93 -5.21
N VAL A 83 2.15 -15.70 -6.21
CA VAL A 83 2.34 -16.19 -7.58
C VAL A 83 3.20 -15.19 -8.34
N VAL A 84 4.46 -15.55 -8.59
CA VAL A 84 5.40 -14.73 -9.36
C VAL A 84 5.90 -15.53 -10.57
N PRO A 85 5.75 -15.04 -11.80
CA PRO A 85 6.27 -15.72 -12.98
C PRO A 85 7.81 -15.68 -12.98
N ALA A 86 8.44 -16.78 -13.42
CA ALA A 86 9.89 -16.87 -13.47
C ALA A 86 10.53 -16.06 -14.63
N ARG A 87 9.72 -15.63 -15.61
CA ARG A 87 10.15 -14.90 -16.80
C ARG A 87 9.12 -13.83 -17.13
N PHE A 88 9.57 -12.75 -17.76
CA PHE A 88 8.67 -11.79 -18.38
C PHE A 88 7.96 -12.46 -19.56
N GLN A 89 6.63 -12.39 -19.55
CA GLN A 89 5.77 -12.95 -20.59
C GLN A 89 4.77 -11.88 -21.02
N PRO A 90 4.40 -11.84 -22.30
CA PRO A 90 3.36 -10.93 -22.78
C PRO A 90 1.99 -11.34 -22.23
N SER A 91 1.09 -10.36 -22.09
CA SER A 91 -0.26 -10.53 -21.51
C SER A 91 -1.11 -11.59 -22.19
N CYS A 92 -0.86 -11.87 -23.48
CA CYS A 92 -1.53 -12.93 -24.24
C CYS A 92 -0.50 -13.90 -24.82
N PRO A 93 -0.31 -15.11 -24.24
CA PRO A 93 0.66 -16.08 -24.75
C PRO A 93 0.34 -16.57 -26.17
N SER A 94 -0.94 -16.58 -26.56
CA SER A 94 -1.39 -16.90 -27.92
C SER A 94 -0.94 -15.87 -28.98
N ARG A 95 -0.68 -14.62 -28.56
CA ARG A 95 -0.22 -13.51 -29.41
C ARG A 95 1.26 -13.18 -29.22
N ALA A 96 1.98 -13.97 -28.41
CA ALA A 96 3.37 -13.72 -28.05
C ALA A 96 4.34 -13.72 -29.25
N SER A 97 3.98 -14.38 -30.35
CA SER A 97 4.75 -14.41 -31.59
C SER A 97 4.72 -13.08 -32.37
N LEU A 98 3.79 -12.16 -32.08
CA LEU A 98 3.65 -10.87 -32.77
C LEU A 98 4.48 -9.73 -32.14
N GLY A 99 5.20 -9.98 -31.04
CA GLY A 99 6.03 -8.97 -30.37
C GLY A 99 5.30 -8.20 -29.25
N TRP A 100 6.02 -7.26 -28.64
CA TRP A 100 5.56 -6.48 -27.47
C TRP A 100 4.72 -5.25 -27.83
N ILE A 101 4.72 -4.83 -29.10
CA ILE A 101 3.98 -3.66 -29.58
C ILE A 101 2.67 -4.13 -30.18
N ILE A 102 1.56 -3.54 -29.72
CA ILE A 102 0.24 -3.84 -30.27
C ILE A 102 0.05 -3.03 -31.55
N ASN A 103 -0.11 -3.73 -32.67
CA ASN A 103 -0.51 -3.09 -33.92
C ASN A 103 -2.02 -2.78 -33.88
N PRO A 104 -2.44 -1.50 -33.87
CA PRO A 104 -3.85 -1.13 -33.76
C PRO A 104 -4.67 -1.54 -34.98
N PHE A 105 -4.04 -1.76 -36.14
CA PHE A 105 -4.70 -2.08 -37.41
C PHE A 105 -4.62 -3.56 -37.80
N ALA A 106 -3.89 -4.40 -37.06
CA ALA A 106 -3.62 -5.79 -37.44
C ALA A 106 -4.58 -6.81 -36.79
N SER A 107 -5.70 -6.37 -36.21
CA SER A 107 -6.63 -7.27 -35.53
C SER A 107 -7.68 -7.79 -36.49
N ASP A 108 -7.68 -9.11 -36.71
CA ASP A 108 -8.78 -9.82 -37.36
C ASP A 108 -10.08 -9.58 -36.55
N GLY A 109 -11.07 -8.93 -37.15
CA GLY A 109 -12.42 -8.77 -36.58
C GLY A 109 -12.73 -7.47 -35.81
N MET A 110 -11.87 -6.44 -35.84
CA MET A 110 -12.20 -5.13 -35.23
C MET A 110 -12.85 -4.18 -36.24
N GLU A 111 -14.10 -3.80 -35.98
CA GLU A 111 -14.85 -2.85 -36.80
C GLU A 111 -14.51 -1.39 -36.49
N ILE A 112 -14.63 -0.50 -37.48
CA ILE A 112 -14.21 0.91 -37.38
C ILE A 112 -14.93 1.66 -36.26
N TRP A 113 -16.20 1.32 -35.98
CA TRP A 113 -16.96 1.92 -34.88
C TRP A 113 -16.33 1.67 -33.50
N MET A 114 -15.53 0.61 -33.34
CA MET A 114 -14.97 0.22 -32.05
C MET A 114 -13.88 1.21 -31.61
N TYR A 115 -13.15 1.80 -32.57
CA TYR A 115 -12.18 2.86 -32.28
C TYR A 115 -12.87 4.12 -31.78
N PHE A 116 -14.00 4.51 -32.38
CA PHE A 116 -14.79 5.65 -31.92
C PHE A 116 -15.44 5.38 -30.56
N ALA A 117 -16.00 4.18 -30.37
CA ALA A 117 -16.59 3.76 -29.10
C ALA A 117 -15.55 3.72 -27.97
N ALA A 118 -14.29 3.36 -28.26
CA ALA A 118 -13.20 3.31 -27.28
C ALA A 118 -12.83 4.69 -26.70
N PHE A 119 -13.20 5.79 -27.35
CA PHE A 119 -12.99 7.14 -26.81
C PHE A 119 -13.77 7.38 -25.51
N ILE A 120 -14.95 6.76 -25.36
CA ILE A 120 -15.79 6.90 -24.17
C ILE A 120 -15.11 6.31 -22.91
N PRO A 121 -14.70 5.02 -22.87
CA PRO A 121 -13.99 4.47 -21.73
C PRO A 121 -12.60 5.10 -21.54
N ALA A 122 -11.93 5.54 -22.62
CA ALA A 122 -10.66 6.26 -22.51
C ALA A 122 -10.83 7.62 -21.81
N GLY A 123 -11.90 8.37 -22.12
CA GLY A 123 -12.24 9.62 -21.44
C GLY A 123 -12.54 9.41 -19.95
N LEU A 124 -13.32 8.37 -19.63
CA LEU A 124 -13.60 8.02 -18.23
C LEU A 124 -12.32 7.64 -17.47
N LEU A 125 -11.44 6.84 -18.09
CA LEU A 125 -10.16 6.46 -17.51
C LEU A 125 -9.23 7.67 -17.31
N ALA A 126 -9.20 8.60 -18.27
CA ALA A 126 -8.43 9.83 -18.17
C ALA A 126 -8.90 10.71 -16.99
N ILE A 127 -10.21 10.82 -16.79
CA ILE A 127 -10.78 11.54 -15.64
C ILE A 127 -10.40 10.85 -14.33
N LEU A 128 -10.50 9.52 -14.25
CA LEU A 128 -10.13 8.76 -13.06
C LEU A 128 -8.65 8.96 -12.70
N ILE A 129 -7.75 8.81 -13.67
CA ILE A 129 -6.30 9.01 -13.48
C ILE A 129 -6.00 10.47 -13.08
N PHE A 130 -6.69 11.44 -13.70
CA PHE A 130 -6.53 12.84 -13.34
C PHE A 130 -6.92 13.10 -11.87
N ILE A 131 -8.08 12.61 -11.44
CA ILE A 131 -8.56 12.79 -10.06
C ILE A 131 -7.60 12.10 -9.07
N GLU A 132 -7.20 10.85 -9.32
CA GLU A 132 -6.30 10.12 -8.42
C GLU A 132 -4.92 10.77 -8.30
N ASN A 133 -4.36 11.27 -9.40
CA ASN A 133 -3.08 11.98 -9.39
C ASN A 133 -3.17 13.29 -8.60
N GLN A 134 -4.19 14.11 -8.87
CA GLN A 134 -4.35 15.40 -8.18
C GLN A 134 -4.63 15.23 -6.68
N LEU A 135 -5.48 14.26 -6.32
CA LEU A 135 -5.73 13.94 -4.91
C LEU A 135 -4.46 13.47 -4.22
N THR A 136 -3.67 12.60 -4.86
CA THR A 136 -2.41 12.10 -4.30
C THR A 136 -1.39 13.23 -4.12
N LEU A 137 -1.25 14.13 -5.10
CA LEU A 137 -0.35 15.28 -5.02
C LEU A 137 -0.73 16.24 -3.89
N ILE A 138 -2.02 16.56 -3.74
CA ILE A 138 -2.50 17.43 -2.65
C ILE A 138 -2.26 16.76 -1.29
N LEU A 139 -2.48 15.45 -1.19
CA LEU A 139 -2.27 14.69 0.04
C LEU A 139 -0.80 14.66 0.45
N VAL A 140 0.12 14.50 -0.50
CA VAL A 140 1.57 14.53 -0.26
C VAL A 140 2.05 15.94 0.07
N ASN A 141 1.56 16.96 -0.65
CA ASN A 141 1.96 18.36 -0.51
C ASN A 141 1.22 19.11 0.60
N LYS A 142 0.72 18.39 1.60
CA LYS A 142 0.10 19.02 2.76
C LYS A 142 1.13 19.89 3.49
N ALA A 143 0.74 21.12 3.87
CA ALA A 143 1.61 22.05 4.59
C ALA A 143 2.22 21.45 5.87
N GLU A 144 1.53 20.50 6.50
CA GLU A 144 2.00 19.75 7.67
C GLU A 144 3.29 18.96 7.41
N HIS A 145 3.55 18.53 6.17
CA HIS A 145 4.74 17.75 5.81
C HIS A 145 6.00 18.61 5.64
N LYS A 146 5.89 19.95 5.63
CA LYS A 146 7.03 20.89 5.56
C LYS A 146 8.02 20.57 4.42
N LEU A 147 7.50 20.21 3.25
CA LEU A 147 8.31 19.97 2.04
C LEU A 147 8.99 21.28 1.60
N GLN A 148 10.23 21.17 1.11
CA GLN A 148 11.06 22.33 0.78
C GLN A 148 11.12 22.61 -0.72
N LYS A 149 10.96 21.59 -1.56
CA LYS A 149 10.98 21.73 -3.02
C LYS A 149 9.63 22.18 -3.57
N ALA A 150 9.69 22.94 -4.67
CA ALA A 150 8.50 23.37 -5.40
C ALA A 150 7.74 22.18 -5.99
N VAL A 151 6.42 22.33 -6.10
CA VAL A 151 5.52 21.29 -6.61
C VAL A 151 5.36 21.38 -8.12
N GLY A 152 5.36 20.24 -8.81
CA GLY A 152 5.19 20.15 -10.26
C GLY A 152 3.88 19.46 -10.68
N TYR A 153 2.72 20.03 -10.37
CA TYR A 153 1.41 19.41 -10.66
C TYR A 153 1.19 19.09 -12.14
N HIS A 154 1.50 20.04 -13.03
CA HIS A 154 1.30 19.86 -14.48
C HIS A 154 2.31 18.89 -15.08
N TYR A 155 3.55 18.92 -14.58
CA TYR A 155 4.61 18.04 -15.06
C TYR A 155 4.33 16.58 -14.68
N ASP A 156 3.79 16.33 -13.47
CA ASP A 156 3.37 15.00 -13.04
C ASP A 156 2.23 14.46 -13.92
N LEU A 157 1.23 15.29 -14.24
CA LEU A 157 0.15 14.91 -15.13
C LEU A 157 0.65 14.55 -16.54
N LEU A 158 1.58 15.35 -17.10
CA LEU A 158 2.19 15.07 -18.40
C LEU A 158 2.97 13.75 -18.38
N LEU A 159 3.74 13.48 -17.34
CA LEU A 159 4.49 12.24 -17.19
C LEU A 159 3.58 11.02 -17.08
N VAL A 160 2.53 11.09 -16.26
CA VAL A 160 1.58 9.97 -16.12
C VAL A 160 0.81 9.74 -17.42
N ALA A 161 0.44 10.79 -18.15
CA ALA A 161 -0.19 10.66 -19.46
C ALA A 161 0.76 9.99 -20.48
N LEU A 162 2.05 10.37 -20.49
CA LEU A 162 3.05 9.78 -21.37
C LEU A 162 3.32 8.31 -21.04
N VAL A 163 3.47 7.96 -19.76
CA VAL A 163 3.67 6.57 -19.32
C VAL A 163 2.47 5.70 -19.68
N ASN A 164 1.25 6.18 -19.47
CA ASN A 164 0.04 5.44 -19.85
C ASN A 164 -0.14 5.36 -21.36
N GLY A 165 0.21 6.40 -22.11
CA GLY A 165 0.18 6.37 -23.57
C GLY A 165 1.15 5.34 -24.15
N LEU A 166 2.40 5.33 -23.69
CA LEU A 166 3.39 4.33 -24.08
C LEU A 166 3.01 2.93 -23.60
N GLY A 167 2.49 2.81 -22.38
CA GLY A 167 1.98 1.56 -21.82
C GLY A 167 0.83 0.99 -22.66
N GLY A 168 -0.08 1.83 -23.15
CA GLY A 168 -1.17 1.44 -24.05
C GLY A 168 -0.66 0.84 -25.36
N VAL A 169 0.36 1.44 -25.98
CA VAL A 169 1.00 0.90 -27.20
C VAL A 169 1.65 -0.47 -26.96
N MET A 170 2.18 -0.70 -25.76
CA MET A 170 2.80 -1.97 -25.37
C MET A 170 1.81 -2.98 -24.75
N GLY A 171 0.52 -2.63 -24.58
CA GLY A 171 -0.45 -3.48 -23.92
C GLY A 171 -0.24 -3.67 -22.41
N MET A 172 0.48 -2.75 -21.78
CA MET A 172 0.69 -2.73 -20.34
C MET A 172 -0.56 -2.16 -19.63
N PRO A 173 -0.83 -2.59 -18.38
CA PRO A 173 -1.88 -1.98 -17.58
C PRO A 173 -1.58 -0.50 -17.33
N TRP A 174 -2.64 0.30 -17.19
CA TRP A 174 -2.50 1.69 -16.80
C TRP A 174 -1.98 1.82 -15.36
N VAL A 175 -1.33 2.94 -15.07
CA VAL A 175 -0.75 3.26 -13.77
C VAL A 175 -1.23 4.63 -13.34
N CYS A 176 -1.60 4.73 -12.06
CA CYS A 176 -1.97 5.97 -11.38
C CYS A 176 -1.10 6.19 -10.14
N ALA A 177 -1.06 7.43 -9.64
CA ALA A 177 -0.39 7.73 -8.38
C ALA A 177 -1.11 7.07 -7.20
N ALA A 178 -0.37 6.32 -6.39
CA ALA A 178 -0.94 5.58 -5.26
C ALA A 178 -0.87 6.39 -3.95
N ALA A 179 -1.98 7.00 -3.54
CA ALA A 179 -2.07 7.88 -2.37
C ALA A 179 -1.47 7.28 -1.08
N VAL A 180 -1.90 6.08 -0.68
CA VAL A 180 -1.43 5.43 0.55
C VAL A 180 0.08 5.16 0.48
N ARG A 181 0.57 4.63 -0.64
CA ARG A 181 2.00 4.34 -0.83
C ARG A 181 2.83 5.61 -0.76
N SER A 182 2.39 6.69 -1.41
CA SER A 182 3.10 7.97 -1.42
C SER A 182 3.17 8.61 -0.03
N VAL A 183 2.08 8.58 0.74
CA VAL A 183 2.08 9.08 2.13
C VAL A 183 3.00 8.25 3.02
N GLN A 184 2.96 6.92 2.90
CA GLN A 184 3.84 6.04 3.68
C GLN A 184 5.32 6.25 3.31
N HIS A 185 5.61 6.51 2.04
CA HIS A 185 6.97 6.88 1.63
C HIS A 185 7.43 8.20 2.28
N VAL A 186 6.57 9.23 2.28
CA VAL A 186 6.87 10.51 2.95
C VAL A 186 7.07 10.32 4.46
N GLN A 187 6.24 9.50 5.10
CA GLN A 187 6.37 9.17 6.52
C GLN A 187 7.68 8.43 6.83
N ALA A 188 8.11 7.49 5.98
CA ALA A 188 9.40 6.82 6.13
C ALA A 188 10.61 7.76 5.98
N MET A 189 10.45 8.86 5.25
CA MET A 189 11.48 9.90 5.06
C MET A 189 11.39 11.04 6.08
N SER A 190 10.46 10.95 7.03
CA SER A 190 10.13 12.02 7.96
C SER A 190 10.94 11.90 9.25
N VAL A 191 11.57 13.01 9.68
CA VAL A 191 12.34 13.06 10.93
C VAL A 191 11.56 13.80 11.99
N PHE A 192 11.23 13.09 13.06
CA PHE A 192 10.58 13.64 14.24
C PHE A 192 11.60 14.12 15.29
N LYS A 193 11.22 15.13 16.08
CA LYS A 193 12.05 15.66 17.16
C LYS A 193 12.33 14.58 18.22
N ALA A 194 13.61 14.42 18.59
CA ALA A 194 14.07 13.36 19.49
C ALA A 194 13.60 13.51 20.95
N HIS A 195 13.36 14.75 21.39
CA HIS A 195 12.89 15.06 22.74
C HIS A 195 11.77 16.10 22.65
N ASN A 196 10.55 15.66 22.90
CA ASN A 196 9.41 16.55 23.14
C ASN A 196 9.19 16.64 24.66
N ALA A 197 8.53 17.69 25.14
CA ALA A 197 8.10 17.72 26.53
C ALA A 197 7.17 16.51 26.79
N PRO A 198 7.22 15.89 27.99
CA PRO A 198 6.34 14.77 28.31
C PRO A 198 4.87 15.19 28.11
N GLY A 199 4.16 14.49 27.22
CA GLY A 199 2.77 14.79 26.85
C GLY A 199 2.58 15.52 25.51
N GLU A 200 3.64 16.04 24.87
CA GLU A 200 3.55 16.65 23.54
C GLU A 200 3.73 15.62 22.41
N LYS A 201 2.92 15.77 21.35
CA LYS A 201 3.00 14.89 20.17
C LYS A 201 4.28 15.12 19.37
N PRO A 202 4.85 14.06 18.78
CA PRO A 202 5.42 14.01 17.45
C PRO A 202 5.74 15.25 16.62
N VAL A 203 6.54 16.25 17.01
CA VAL A 203 6.73 17.38 16.08
C VAL A 203 7.64 16.98 14.91
N LEU A 204 7.09 17.02 13.70
CA LEU A 204 7.84 16.81 12.46
C LEU A 204 8.82 17.96 12.23
N LEU A 205 10.12 17.66 12.11
CA LEU A 205 11.17 18.64 11.86
C LEU A 205 11.33 18.89 10.35
N ARG A 206 11.61 17.83 9.59
CA ARG A 206 11.92 17.88 8.16
C ARG A 206 11.64 16.52 7.53
N VAL A 207 11.31 16.53 6.24
CA VAL A 207 11.24 15.34 5.38
C VAL A 207 12.43 15.36 4.43
N TYR A 208 13.13 14.23 4.30
CA TYR A 208 14.21 14.06 3.33
C TYR A 208 13.64 13.77 1.93
N GLU A 209 13.76 14.73 1.03
CA GLU A 209 13.26 14.60 -0.35
C GLU A 209 14.32 13.95 -1.26
N GLN A 210 14.26 12.63 -1.40
CA GLN A 210 15.22 11.83 -2.17
C GLN A 210 14.60 11.28 -3.46
N ARG A 211 15.40 11.20 -4.53
CA ARG A 211 15.01 10.55 -5.80
C ARG A 211 15.47 9.10 -5.88
N LEU A 212 16.53 8.75 -5.14
CA LEU A 212 17.18 7.44 -5.19
C LEU A 212 16.28 6.32 -4.67
N THR A 213 15.52 6.56 -3.60
CA THR A 213 14.61 5.57 -3.00
C THR A 213 13.61 5.04 -4.01
N ASN A 214 12.92 5.93 -4.72
CA ASN A 214 11.97 5.56 -5.76
C ASN A 214 12.64 4.82 -6.91
N PHE A 215 13.82 5.27 -7.37
CA PHE A 215 14.57 4.58 -8.41
C PHE A 215 14.94 3.16 -8.00
N VAL A 216 15.46 2.97 -6.78
CA VAL A 216 15.85 1.66 -6.23
C VAL A 216 14.64 0.73 -6.11
N VAL A 217 13.49 1.24 -5.65
CA VAL A 217 12.25 0.42 -5.55
C VAL A 217 11.80 -0.06 -6.93
N HIS A 218 11.77 0.81 -7.95
CA HIS A 218 11.37 0.41 -9.30
C HIS A 218 12.39 -0.54 -9.95
N LEU A 219 13.69 -0.34 -9.68
CA LEU A 219 14.74 -1.26 -10.12
C LEU A 219 14.59 -2.64 -9.47
N LEU A 220 14.28 -2.71 -8.17
CA LEU A 220 14.01 -3.96 -7.46
C LEU A 220 12.77 -4.67 -8.02
N ILE A 221 11.71 -3.92 -8.34
CA ILE A 221 10.52 -4.47 -9.01
C ILE A 221 10.90 -5.06 -10.37
N LEU A 222 11.72 -4.36 -11.16
CA LEU A 222 12.21 -4.84 -12.46
C LEU A 222 13.07 -6.11 -12.32
N LEU A 223 13.86 -6.23 -11.25
CA LEU A 223 14.72 -7.40 -11.00
C LEU A 223 13.98 -8.58 -10.32
N THR A 224 12.67 -8.47 -10.08
CA THR A 224 11.86 -9.50 -9.41
C THR A 224 11.99 -10.91 -10.02
N PRO A 225 12.06 -11.10 -11.35
CA PRO A 225 12.21 -12.45 -11.92
C PRO A 225 13.50 -13.15 -11.49
N LEU A 226 14.58 -12.43 -11.18
CA LEU A 226 15.82 -13.03 -10.68
C LEU A 226 15.64 -13.59 -9.26
N ALA A 227 14.81 -12.91 -8.45
CA ALA A 227 14.53 -13.27 -7.06
C ALA A 227 13.26 -14.14 -6.88
N TYR A 228 12.67 -14.66 -7.97
CA TYR A 228 11.36 -15.32 -7.95
C TYR A 228 11.24 -16.47 -6.92
N LYS A 229 12.33 -17.24 -6.72
CA LYS A 229 12.37 -18.36 -5.76
C LYS A 229 12.14 -17.89 -4.33
N GLY A 230 12.72 -16.76 -3.95
CA GLY A 230 12.57 -16.17 -2.62
C GLY A 230 11.17 -15.56 -2.44
N LEU A 231 10.67 -14.83 -3.44
CA LEU A 231 9.36 -14.18 -3.35
C LEU A 231 8.20 -15.16 -3.22
N ARG A 232 8.29 -16.35 -3.85
CA ARG A 232 7.26 -17.40 -3.74
C ARG A 232 7.18 -18.01 -2.33
N LEU A 233 8.16 -17.77 -1.46
CA LEU A 233 8.08 -18.20 -0.06
C LEU A 233 7.11 -17.33 0.75
N ILE A 234 6.80 -16.11 0.28
CA ILE A 234 5.98 -15.15 1.00
C ILE A 234 4.52 -15.58 0.92
N PRO A 235 3.85 -15.84 2.08
CA PRO A 235 2.42 -16.13 2.11
C PRO A 235 1.60 -14.88 1.78
N ILE A 236 0.51 -15.04 1.03
CA ILE A 236 -0.46 -13.96 0.77
C ILE A 236 -0.97 -13.31 2.07
N PRO A 237 -1.26 -14.06 3.16
CA PRO A 237 -1.69 -13.46 4.43
C PRO A 237 -0.72 -12.46 5.04
N VAL A 238 0.60 -12.66 4.87
CA VAL A 238 1.62 -11.73 5.38
C VAL A 238 1.54 -10.41 4.61
N VAL A 239 1.34 -10.49 3.30
CA VAL A 239 1.16 -9.31 2.44
C VAL A 239 -0.12 -8.56 2.83
N LEU A 240 -1.21 -9.27 3.15
CA LEU A 240 -2.45 -8.65 3.65
C LEU A 240 -2.24 -7.94 5.01
N GLY A 241 -1.46 -8.53 5.92
CA GLY A 241 -1.10 -7.89 7.18
C GLY A 241 -0.30 -6.59 6.98
N VAL A 242 0.60 -6.58 6.00
CA VAL A 242 1.32 -5.36 5.57
C VAL A 242 0.33 -4.31 5.06
N PHE A 243 -0.60 -4.68 4.18
CA PHE A 243 -1.61 -3.75 3.67
C PHE A 243 -2.49 -3.19 4.80
N LEU A 244 -2.88 -4.00 5.77
CA LEU A 244 -3.65 -3.58 6.94
C LEU A 244 -2.86 -2.56 7.77
N TYR A 245 -1.59 -2.84 8.06
CA TYR A 245 -0.71 -1.91 8.77
C TYR A 245 -0.57 -0.56 8.03
N LEU A 246 -0.31 -0.58 6.72
CA LEU A 246 -0.20 0.63 5.90
C LEU A 246 -1.51 1.43 5.90
N THR A 247 -2.65 0.74 5.86
CA THR A 247 -3.98 1.36 5.92
C THR A 247 -4.20 2.04 7.27
N TYR A 248 -3.94 1.35 8.38
CA TYR A 248 -4.06 1.89 9.73
C TYR A 248 -3.13 3.10 9.95
N SER A 249 -1.85 2.97 9.58
CA SER A 249 -0.85 4.04 9.71
C SER A 249 -1.25 5.28 8.92
N SER A 250 -1.74 5.12 7.68
CA SER A 250 -2.20 6.22 6.83
C SER A 250 -3.38 6.99 7.43
N LEU A 251 -4.32 6.29 8.09
CA LEU A 251 -5.48 6.92 8.74
C LEU A 251 -5.11 7.81 9.93
N SER A 252 -4.00 7.54 10.62
CA SER A 252 -3.56 8.32 11.78
C SER A 252 -3.20 9.79 11.44
N GLY A 253 -2.80 10.05 10.19
CA GLY A 253 -2.48 11.38 9.67
C GLY A 253 -3.70 12.23 9.32
N VAL A 254 -4.89 11.63 9.19
CA VAL A 254 -6.09 12.28 8.66
C VAL A 254 -6.86 13.00 9.78
N GLN A 255 -7.26 14.26 9.52
CA GLN A 255 -8.01 15.06 10.50
C GLN A 255 -9.42 14.48 10.77
N LEU A 256 -10.06 13.92 9.75
CA LEU A 256 -11.36 13.25 9.88
C LEU A 256 -11.30 12.13 10.92
N THR A 257 -10.31 11.24 10.84
CA THR A 257 -10.12 10.16 11.82
C THR A 257 -9.99 10.70 13.24
N LYS A 258 -9.22 11.78 13.42
CA LYS A 258 -9.08 12.45 14.73
C LYS A 258 -10.41 13.04 15.22
N ARG A 259 -11.23 13.59 14.33
CA ARG A 259 -12.56 14.11 14.69
C ARG A 259 -13.56 13.01 15.03
N ILE A 260 -13.53 11.90 14.29
CA ILE A 260 -14.33 10.71 14.60
C ILE A 260 -13.92 10.15 15.97
N GLN A 261 -12.62 10.08 16.26
CA GLN A 261 -12.14 9.65 17.58
C GLN A 261 -12.59 10.58 18.71
N LEU A 262 -12.65 11.89 18.47
CA LEU A 262 -13.15 12.87 19.45
C LEU A 262 -14.63 12.65 19.79
N LEU A 263 -15.45 12.15 18.85
CA LEU A 263 -16.85 11.80 19.11
C LEU A 263 -16.98 10.72 20.19
N PHE A 264 -16.06 9.76 20.21
CA PHE A 264 -16.05 8.66 21.20
C PHE A 264 -15.22 8.99 22.46
N THR A 265 -14.53 10.13 22.48
CA THR A 265 -13.71 10.53 23.63
C THR A 265 -14.57 11.36 24.58
N PRO A 266 -14.68 10.99 25.88
CA PRO A 266 -15.45 11.78 26.83
C PRO A 266 -14.87 13.20 26.95
N PRO A 267 -15.72 14.22 27.21
CA PRO A 267 -15.32 15.64 27.18
C PRO A 267 -14.13 15.96 28.09
N LYS A 268 -13.98 15.23 29.19
CA LYS A 268 -12.87 15.37 30.16
C LYS A 268 -11.48 15.09 29.57
N HIS A 269 -11.41 14.30 28.50
CA HIS A 269 -10.14 13.90 27.86
C HIS A 269 -9.93 14.58 26.50
N HIS A 270 -10.69 15.64 26.21
CA HIS A 270 -10.51 16.38 24.97
C HIS A 270 -9.16 17.13 24.99
N PRO A 271 -8.35 17.02 23.93
CA PRO A 271 -7.10 17.76 23.83
C PRO A 271 -7.36 19.26 23.67
N ASP A 272 -6.41 20.08 24.10
CA ASP A 272 -6.44 21.53 23.93
C ASP A 272 -6.25 21.95 22.47
N LEU A 273 -7.31 21.86 21.66
CA LEU A 273 -7.30 22.26 20.25
C LEU A 273 -8.18 23.49 20.03
N PHE A 274 -7.71 24.41 19.19
CA PHE A 274 -8.37 25.70 18.92
C PHE A 274 -9.85 25.56 18.49
N TYR A 275 -10.15 24.54 17.68
CA TYR A 275 -11.51 24.31 17.19
C TYR A 275 -12.46 23.72 18.26
N ILE A 276 -11.93 23.06 19.29
CA ILE A 276 -12.73 22.54 20.42
C ILE A 276 -13.11 23.69 21.37
N ARG A 277 -12.22 24.67 21.56
CA ARG A 277 -12.50 25.86 22.39
C ARG A 277 -13.57 26.79 21.80
N LYS A 278 -13.68 26.84 20.46
CA LYS A 278 -14.60 27.76 19.77
C LYS A 278 -16.01 27.23 19.56
N VAL A 279 -16.20 25.91 19.53
CA VAL A 279 -17.51 25.30 19.26
C VAL A 279 -18.08 24.76 20.57
N CYS A 280 -19.26 25.26 20.95
CA CYS A 280 -19.94 24.84 22.18
C CYS A 280 -20.21 23.34 22.16
N HIS A 281 -19.90 22.66 23.27
CA HIS A 281 -19.91 21.21 23.45
C HIS A 281 -21.26 20.51 23.11
N ILE A 282 -22.35 21.29 23.01
CA ILE A 282 -23.72 20.84 22.80
C ILE A 282 -24.04 20.53 21.33
N LEU A 283 -23.37 21.16 20.35
CA LEU A 283 -23.69 20.97 18.93
C LEU A 283 -22.96 19.78 18.27
N PHE A 284 -22.12 19.05 19.01
CA PHE A 284 -21.38 17.90 18.48
C PHE A 284 -22.05 16.55 18.84
N LEU A 285 -23.14 16.59 19.62
CA LEU A 285 -23.85 15.43 20.17
C LEU A 285 -25.31 15.30 19.67
N MET A 286 -25.76 16.20 18.79
CA MET A 286 -26.99 16.11 18.00
C MET A 286 -26.64 16.16 16.52
#